data_AF-A0A9E3FUV8-F1
#
_entry.id   AF-A0A9E3FUV8-F1
#
_cell.length_a   1.000
_cell.length_b   1.000
_cell.length_c   1.000
_cell.angle_alpha   90.00
_cell.angle_beta   90.00
_cell.angle_gamma   90.00
#
_symmetry.space_group_name_H-M   'P 1'
#
loop_
_entity.id
_entity.type
_entity.pdbx_description
1 polymer ?
#
loop_
_entity_poly.entity_id
_entity_poly.type
_entity_poly.pdbx_seq_one_letter_code
_entity_poly.pdbx_strand_id
1 'polypeptide(L)'
;MAGLSHRQTEILNLARASGRVMVEDLARRFEVSAQTIRKDLNDLCEQRALTRIHGGAIIASGVENLAYEARRFVAAEEKKAIGAAAAALIPNGCSLFINIGTTTEEVASALTSHEDLLVITNNLNVAMLLYRHPRIEVIVAGGAVRRADGAVVGSTATQLIGQFKVDYAIIGA
;
A
#
# COMPACT_ATOMS: atom_id res chain seq x y z
N MET A 1 0.43 4.21 30.31
CA MET A 1 0.20 4.51 28.88
C MET A 1 -1.17 5.16 28.76
N ALA A 2 -1.23 6.46 28.48
CA ALA A 2 -2.51 7.13 28.23
C ALA A 2 -3.03 6.68 26.87
N GLY A 3 -4.29 6.24 26.79
CA GLY A 3 -4.93 5.89 25.53
C GLY A 3 -5.08 7.13 24.64
N LEU A 4 -5.11 6.90 23.32
CA LEU A 4 -5.39 7.98 22.36
C LEU A 4 -6.78 8.56 22.61
N SER A 5 -6.90 9.88 22.52
CA SER A 5 -8.21 10.51 22.49
C SER A 5 -8.96 10.13 21.21
N HIS A 6 -10.28 10.28 21.22
CA HIS A 6 -11.11 10.07 20.04
C HIS A 6 -10.64 10.91 18.84
N ARG A 7 -10.32 12.20 19.08
CA ARG A 7 -9.80 13.10 18.03
C ARG A 7 -8.44 12.66 17.50
N GLN A 8 -7.51 12.26 18.36
CA GLN A 8 -6.20 11.74 17.92
C GLN A 8 -6.34 10.46 17.07
N THR A 9 -7.30 9.60 17.43
CA THR A 9 -7.63 8.39 16.65
C THR A 9 -8.15 8.76 15.26
N GLU A 10 -9.06 9.73 15.17
CA GLU A 10 -9.54 10.22 13.88
C GLU A 10 -8.45 10.90 13.05
N ILE A 11 -7.59 11.73 13.67
CA ILE A 11 -6.45 12.37 12.99
C ILE A 11 -5.53 11.31 12.37
N LEU A 12 -5.25 10.22 13.09
CA LEU A 12 -4.47 9.11 12.55
C LEU A 12 -5.16 8.41 11.38
N ASN A 13 -6.47 8.18 11.47
CA ASN A 13 -7.23 7.57 10.38
C ASN A 13 -7.24 8.47 9.14
N LEU A 14 -7.37 9.79 9.33
CA LEU A 14 -7.23 10.76 8.24
C LEU A 14 -5.83 10.71 7.63
N ALA A 15 -4.79 10.77 8.45
CA ALA A 15 -3.41 10.70 7.98
C ALA A 15 -3.10 9.38 7.24
N ARG A 16 -3.72 8.25 7.62
CA ARG A 16 -3.63 6.98 6.88
C ARG A 16 -4.36 7.02 5.55
N ALA A 17 -5.53 7.65 5.50
CA ALA A 17 -6.37 7.71 4.30
C ALA A 17 -5.89 8.75 3.28
N SER A 18 -5.25 9.84 3.70
CA SER A 18 -4.80 10.93 2.82
C SER A 18 -3.29 11.05 2.71
N GLY A 19 -2.52 10.22 3.43
CA GLY A 19 -1.06 10.27 3.52
C GLY A 19 -0.50 11.47 4.29
N ARG A 20 -1.27 12.53 4.53
CA ARG A 20 -0.86 13.69 5.32
C ARG A 20 -2.06 14.42 5.91
N VAL A 21 -1.80 15.20 6.95
CA VAL A 21 -2.78 16.10 7.55
C VAL A 21 -2.18 17.49 7.78
N MET A 22 -2.98 18.53 7.56
CA MET A 22 -2.59 19.92 7.76
C MET A 22 -3.30 20.52 8.97
N VAL A 23 -2.59 21.37 9.71
CA VAL A 23 -3.10 21.99 10.95
C VAL A 23 -4.39 22.77 10.70
N GLU A 24 -4.44 23.55 9.63
CA GLU A 24 -5.59 24.41 9.29
C GLU A 24 -6.82 23.60 8.88
N ASP A 25 -6.62 22.51 8.15
CA ASP A 25 -7.72 21.62 7.73
C ASP A 25 -8.31 20.88 8.92
N LEU A 26 -7.47 20.35 9.81
CA LEU A 26 -7.93 19.69 11.02
C LEU A 26 -8.59 20.67 11.98
N ALA A 27 -8.07 21.91 12.10
CA ALA A 27 -8.66 22.94 12.95
C ALA A 27 -10.08 23.28 12.51
N ARG A 28 -10.29 23.44 11.19
CA ARG A 28 -11.64 23.62 10.62
C ARG A 28 -12.52 22.40 10.83
N ARG A 29 -12.01 21.20 10.55
CA ARG A 29 -12.79 19.95 10.63
C ARG A 29 -13.28 19.64 12.05
N PHE A 30 -12.44 19.87 13.05
CA PHE A 30 -12.74 19.57 14.44
C PHE A 30 -13.28 20.77 15.21
N GLU A 31 -13.44 21.93 14.56
CA GLU A 31 -13.89 23.19 15.17
C GLU A 31 -13.08 23.58 16.41
N VAL A 32 -11.75 23.40 16.34
CA VAL A 32 -10.81 23.73 17.43
C VAL A 32 -9.71 24.68 16.95
N SER A 33 -9.01 25.29 17.90
CA SER A 33 -7.87 26.16 17.57
C SER A 33 -6.73 25.40 16.89
N ALA A 34 -5.97 26.10 16.03
CA ALA A 34 -4.73 25.57 15.46
C ALA A 34 -3.72 25.14 16.54
N GLN A 35 -3.73 25.79 17.71
CA GLN A 35 -2.87 25.41 18.84
C GLN A 35 -3.26 24.04 19.41
N THR A 36 -4.56 23.75 19.51
CA THR A 36 -5.08 22.43 19.93
C THR A 36 -4.60 21.34 18.99
N ILE A 37 -4.75 21.53 17.68
CA ILE A 37 -4.27 20.56 16.69
C ILE A 37 -2.75 20.41 16.74
N ARG A 38 -1.99 21.51 16.86
CA ARG A 38 -0.52 21.43 16.98
C ARG A 38 -0.10 20.59 18.18
N LYS A 39 -0.84 20.67 19.30
CA LYS A 39 -0.64 19.83 20.47
C LYS A 39 -0.96 18.36 20.16
N ASP A 40 -2.13 18.06 19.60
CA ASP A 40 -2.49 16.68 19.25
C ASP A 40 -1.46 16.03 18.30
N LEU A 41 -1.00 16.78 17.30
CA LEU A 41 0.03 16.32 16.37
C LEU A 41 1.39 16.13 17.05
N ASN A 42 1.76 16.99 18.00
CA ASN A 42 2.99 16.81 18.79
C ASN A 42 2.91 15.54 19.63
N ASP A 43 1.81 15.33 20.35
CA ASP A 43 1.61 14.14 21.19
C ASP A 43 1.68 12.85 20.34
N LEU A 44 1.07 12.85 19.16
CA LEU A 44 1.15 11.75 18.20
C LEU A 44 2.55 11.56 17.61
N CYS A 45 3.33 12.63 17.45
CA CYS A 45 4.72 12.56 17.03
C CYS A 45 5.65 12.02 18.11
N GLU A 46 5.46 12.42 19.37
CA GLU A 46 6.20 11.88 20.51
C GLU A 46 5.97 10.38 20.67
N GLN A 47 4.75 9.93 20.40
CA GLN A 47 4.39 8.50 20.37
C GLN A 47 4.86 7.77 19.10
N ARG A 48 5.58 8.44 18.19
CA ARG A 48 6.02 7.91 16.89
C ARG A 48 4.87 7.33 16.06
N ALA A 49 3.67 7.91 16.17
CA ALA A 49 2.53 7.59 15.31
C ALA A 49 2.49 8.52 14.08
N LEU A 50 2.94 9.77 14.24
CA LEU A 50 3.11 10.76 13.17
C LEU A 50 4.54 11.33 13.12
N THR A 51 4.93 11.98 12.03
CA THR A 51 6.16 12.78 11.86
C THR A 51 5.78 14.18 11.40
N ARG A 52 6.45 15.21 11.93
CA ARG A 52 6.14 16.62 11.64
C ARG A 52 6.59 17.01 10.23
N ILE A 53 5.78 17.85 9.58
CA ILE A 53 6.14 18.60 8.36
C ILE A 53 5.75 20.07 8.53
N HIS A 54 6.10 20.92 7.56
CA HIS A 54 5.69 22.33 7.61
C HIS A 54 4.16 22.43 7.58
N GLY A 55 3.58 23.00 8.65
CA GLY A 55 2.12 23.21 8.76
C GLY A 55 1.29 21.95 9.03
N GLY A 56 1.89 20.78 9.27
CA GLY A 56 1.13 19.52 9.38
C GLY A 56 1.93 18.34 9.92
N ALA A 57 1.43 17.14 9.65
CA ALA A 57 2.09 15.88 10.00
C ALA A 57 1.74 14.75 9.00
N ILE A 58 2.57 13.71 9.00
CA ILE A 58 2.51 12.53 8.13
C ILE A 58 2.63 11.27 9.00
N ILE A 59 2.27 10.08 8.51
CA ILE A 59 2.41 8.84 9.29
C ILE A 59 3.89 8.54 9.58
N ALA A 60 4.21 8.16 10.83
CA ALA A 60 5.58 7.94 11.29
C ALA A 60 6.23 6.63 10.81
N SER A 61 5.47 5.73 10.18
CA SER A 61 6.07 4.59 9.49
C SER A 61 6.88 5.16 8.33
N GLY A 62 8.20 5.27 8.53
CA GLY A 62 9.28 5.72 7.64
C GLY A 62 8.89 6.54 6.41
N VAL A 63 9.58 7.65 6.15
CA VAL A 63 9.48 8.45 4.90
C VAL A 63 9.32 7.58 3.64
N GLU A 64 9.94 6.39 3.63
CA GLU A 64 9.81 5.34 2.62
C GLU A 64 8.40 4.73 2.47
N ASN A 65 7.74 4.32 3.56
CA ASN A 65 6.35 3.80 3.55
C ASN A 65 5.34 4.90 3.20
N LEU A 66 5.61 6.14 3.63
CA LEU A 66 4.80 7.27 3.23
C LEU A 66 4.90 7.55 1.73
N ALA A 67 6.11 7.45 1.15
CA ALA A 67 6.29 7.59 -0.28
C ALA A 67 5.55 6.48 -1.05
N TYR A 68 5.47 5.27 -0.49
CA TYR A 68 4.63 4.21 -1.04
C TYR A 68 3.13 4.53 -0.95
N GLU A 69 2.60 4.90 0.22
CA GLU A 69 1.18 5.26 0.37
C GLU A 69 0.82 6.48 -0.49
N ALA A 70 1.67 7.50 -0.54
CA ALA A 70 1.51 8.64 -1.42
C ALA A 70 1.46 8.21 -2.89
N ARG A 71 2.32 7.27 -3.31
CA ARG A 71 2.23 6.69 -4.65
C ARG A 71 0.87 6.04 -4.87
N ARG A 72 0.28 5.31 -3.92
CA ARG A 72 -1.06 4.70 -4.12
C ARG A 72 -2.13 5.74 -4.47
N PHE A 73 -2.09 6.91 -3.84
CA PHE A 73 -3.08 7.98 -4.09
C PHE A 73 -2.79 8.83 -5.33
N VAL A 74 -1.52 9.00 -5.73
CA VAL A 74 -1.17 9.75 -6.93
C VAL A 74 -1.64 8.99 -8.16
N ALA A 75 -2.44 9.64 -9.02
CA ALA A 75 -3.00 9.06 -10.24
C ALA A 75 -3.74 7.72 -9.99
N ALA A 76 -4.49 7.65 -8.89
CA ALA A 76 -5.16 6.43 -8.46
C ALA A 76 -6.19 5.95 -9.49
N GLU A 77 -7.00 6.85 -10.05
CA GLU A 77 -8.00 6.50 -11.06
C GLU A 77 -7.35 6.02 -12.36
N GLU A 78 -6.25 6.64 -12.78
CA GLU A 78 -5.48 6.20 -13.95
C GLU A 78 -4.87 4.82 -13.72
N LYS A 79 -4.33 4.55 -12.52
CA LYS A 79 -3.81 3.22 -12.18
C LYS A 79 -4.89 2.17 -12.13
N LYS A 80 -6.07 2.50 -11.62
CA LYS A 80 -7.23 1.62 -11.63
C LYS A 80 -7.69 1.32 -13.06
N ALA A 81 -7.71 2.34 -13.93
CA ALA A 81 -8.02 2.16 -15.35
C ALA A 81 -7.00 1.25 -16.05
N ILE A 82 -5.71 1.44 -15.78
CA ILE A 82 -4.63 0.54 -16.25
C ILE A 82 -4.85 -0.87 -15.71
N GLY A 83 -5.16 -1.01 -14.41
CA GLY A 83 -5.44 -2.28 -13.74
C GLY A 83 -6.54 -3.07 -14.44
N ALA A 84 -7.68 -2.43 -14.68
CA ALA A 84 -8.80 -3.04 -15.38
C ALA A 84 -8.46 -3.42 -16.82
N ALA A 85 -7.79 -2.53 -17.56
CA ALA A 85 -7.40 -2.80 -18.94
C ALA A 85 -6.40 -3.95 -19.07
N ALA A 86 -5.42 -4.03 -18.18
CA ALA A 86 -4.44 -5.10 -18.15
C ALA A 86 -5.08 -6.44 -17.75
N ALA A 87 -5.93 -6.45 -16.71
CA ALA A 87 -6.62 -7.66 -16.27
C ALA A 87 -7.54 -8.23 -17.38
N ALA A 88 -8.17 -7.39 -18.20
CA ALA A 88 -9.00 -7.84 -19.31
C ALA A 88 -8.22 -8.61 -20.41
N LEU A 89 -6.89 -8.51 -20.44
CA LEU A 89 -6.03 -9.25 -21.36
C LEU A 89 -5.61 -10.62 -20.81
N ILE A 90 -5.87 -10.90 -19.53
CA ILE A 90 -5.45 -12.12 -18.85
C ILE A 90 -6.58 -13.15 -18.91
N PRO A 91 -6.38 -14.32 -19.52
CA PRO A 91 -7.38 -15.39 -19.49
C PRO A 91 -7.50 -16.04 -18.09
N ASN A 92 -8.64 -16.68 -17.81
CA ASN A 92 -8.72 -17.63 -16.70
C ASN A 92 -7.79 -18.83 -16.93
N GLY A 93 -7.40 -19.51 -15.86
CA GLY A 93 -6.59 -20.74 -15.95
C GLY A 93 -5.11 -20.53 -16.27
N CYS A 94 -4.61 -19.29 -16.27
CA CYS A 94 -3.21 -18.99 -16.60
C CYS A 94 -2.35 -18.69 -15.37
N SER A 95 -1.05 -18.79 -15.58
CA SER A 95 -0.02 -18.42 -14.62
C SER A 95 0.55 -17.03 -14.90
N LEU A 96 0.78 -16.25 -13.85
CA LEU A 96 1.33 -14.90 -13.98
C LEU A 96 2.30 -14.54 -12.87
N PHE A 97 3.31 -13.76 -13.24
CA PHE A 97 4.15 -13.06 -12.29
C PHE A 97 3.66 -11.62 -12.09
N ILE A 98 3.45 -11.18 -10.84
CA ILE A 98 3.13 -9.79 -10.52
C ILE A 98 4.27 -9.18 -9.71
N ASN A 99 4.94 -8.18 -10.30
CA ASN A 99 6.02 -7.44 -9.66
C ASN A 99 5.50 -6.41 -8.64
N ILE A 100 6.43 -5.74 -7.97
CA ILE A 100 6.19 -4.65 -7.01
C ILE A 100 5.68 -3.40 -7.73
N GLY A 101 4.73 -2.69 -7.12
CA GLY A 101 4.32 -1.37 -7.55
C GLY A 101 2.83 -1.11 -7.32
N THR A 102 2.49 0.15 -7.04
CA THR A 102 1.09 0.52 -6.78
C THR A 102 0.21 0.35 -8.02
N THR A 103 0.77 0.40 -9.22
CA THR A 103 0.03 0.13 -10.47
C THR A 103 -0.21 -1.37 -10.66
N THR A 104 0.79 -2.20 -10.36
CA THR A 104 0.66 -3.66 -10.50
C THR A 104 -0.29 -4.23 -9.44
N GLU A 105 -0.40 -3.57 -8.29
CA GLU A 105 -1.43 -3.86 -7.28
C GLU A 105 -2.85 -3.60 -7.77
N GLU A 106 -3.08 -2.55 -8.57
CA GLU A 106 -4.40 -2.32 -9.17
C GLU A 106 -4.73 -3.38 -10.24
N VAL A 107 -3.73 -3.91 -10.95
CA VAL A 107 -3.93 -5.09 -11.82
C VAL A 107 -4.37 -6.29 -10.97
N ALA A 108 -3.68 -6.57 -9.85
CA ALA A 108 -4.06 -7.66 -8.95
C ALA A 108 -5.49 -7.47 -8.39
N SER A 109 -5.87 -6.25 -8.04
CA SER A 109 -7.24 -5.90 -7.62
C SER A 109 -8.29 -6.24 -8.69
N ALA A 110 -8.01 -5.89 -9.95
CA ALA A 110 -8.89 -6.20 -11.07
C ALA A 110 -8.94 -7.70 -11.43
N LEU A 111 -7.93 -8.48 -11.04
CA LEU A 111 -7.89 -9.93 -11.28
C LEU A 111 -8.77 -10.74 -10.31
N THR A 112 -9.31 -10.12 -9.25
CA THR A 112 -10.06 -10.83 -8.19
C THR A 112 -11.31 -11.58 -8.65
N SER A 113 -11.86 -11.25 -9.83
CA SER A 113 -12.98 -11.96 -10.45
C SER A 113 -12.59 -13.13 -11.35
N HIS A 114 -11.29 -13.33 -11.60
CA HIS A 114 -10.80 -14.42 -12.44
C HIS A 114 -10.85 -15.76 -11.71
N GLU A 115 -10.72 -16.82 -12.49
CA GLU A 115 -10.81 -18.20 -12.02
C GLU A 115 -9.55 -18.97 -12.39
N ASP A 116 -9.14 -19.84 -11.46
CA ASP A 116 -8.05 -20.80 -11.60
C ASP A 116 -6.71 -20.16 -12.01
N LEU A 117 -6.40 -19.00 -11.42
CA LEU A 117 -5.12 -18.32 -11.65
C LEU A 117 -4.03 -18.86 -10.73
N LEU A 118 -2.81 -18.97 -11.25
CA LEU A 118 -1.60 -19.14 -10.44
C LEU A 118 -0.79 -17.83 -10.45
N VAL A 119 -0.67 -17.19 -9.30
CA VAL A 119 0.02 -15.91 -9.16
C VAL A 119 1.30 -16.07 -8.36
N ILE A 120 2.44 -15.82 -9.02
CA ILE A 120 3.74 -15.72 -8.37
C ILE A 120 4.05 -14.25 -8.13
N THR A 121 4.44 -13.89 -6.91
CA THR A 121 4.72 -12.48 -6.59
C THR A 121 5.81 -12.33 -5.54
N ASN A 122 6.58 -11.25 -5.66
CA ASN A 122 7.45 -10.77 -4.59
C ASN A 122 6.89 -9.50 -3.91
N ASN A 123 5.61 -9.18 -4.14
CA ASN A 123 4.92 -8.05 -3.52
C ASN A 123 3.96 -8.58 -2.44
N LEU A 124 4.24 -8.30 -1.16
CA LEU A 124 3.39 -8.75 -0.07
C LEU A 124 1.98 -8.13 -0.12
N ASN A 125 1.82 -6.93 -0.69
CA ASN A 125 0.50 -6.31 -0.84
C ASN A 125 -0.38 -7.09 -1.82
N VAL A 126 0.21 -7.53 -2.94
CA VAL A 126 -0.47 -8.41 -3.92
C VAL A 126 -0.80 -9.75 -3.28
N ALA A 127 0.14 -10.36 -2.56
CA ALA A 127 -0.10 -11.63 -1.89
C ALA A 127 -1.24 -11.53 -0.87
N MET A 128 -1.22 -10.49 -0.02
CA MET A 128 -2.23 -10.23 1.00
C MET A 128 -3.60 -9.83 0.43
N LEU A 129 -3.64 -9.36 -0.82
CA LEU A 129 -4.90 -9.13 -1.54
C LEU A 129 -5.46 -10.45 -2.06
N LEU A 130 -4.66 -11.21 -2.81
CA LEU A 130 -5.12 -12.35 -3.59
C LEU A 130 -5.34 -13.63 -2.79
N TYR A 131 -4.64 -13.83 -1.66
CA TYR A 131 -4.79 -15.07 -0.86
C TYR A 131 -6.22 -15.30 -0.34
N ARG A 132 -7.06 -14.26 -0.30
CA ARG A 132 -8.45 -14.32 0.12
C ARG A 132 -9.39 -14.88 -0.95
N HIS A 133 -8.90 -15.03 -2.17
CA HIS A 133 -9.68 -15.49 -3.31
C HIS A 133 -9.35 -16.96 -3.58
N PRO A 134 -10.25 -17.91 -3.24
CA PRO A 134 -9.93 -19.34 -3.23
C PRO A 134 -9.66 -19.94 -4.62
N ARG A 135 -10.01 -19.22 -5.70
CA ARG A 135 -9.74 -19.60 -7.08
C ARG A 135 -8.44 -19.00 -7.63
N ILE A 136 -7.65 -18.37 -6.77
CA ILE A 136 -6.34 -17.81 -7.11
C ILE A 136 -5.33 -18.45 -6.17
N GLU A 137 -4.46 -19.30 -6.71
CA GLU A 137 -3.32 -19.81 -5.99
C GLU A 137 -2.22 -18.75 -5.96
N VAL A 138 -1.64 -18.50 -4.79
CA VAL A 138 -0.63 -17.46 -4.60
C VAL A 138 0.67 -18.08 -4.09
N ILE A 139 1.75 -17.91 -4.85
CA ILE A 139 3.12 -18.24 -4.44
C ILE A 139 3.88 -16.95 -4.17
N VAL A 140 4.40 -16.82 -2.95
CA VAL A 140 5.16 -15.64 -2.53
C VAL A 140 6.64 -15.96 -2.56
N ALA A 141 7.43 -15.10 -3.21
CA ALA A 141 8.88 -15.19 -3.15
C ALA A 141 9.37 -15.04 -1.70
N GLY A 142 10.29 -15.92 -1.27
CA GLY A 142 10.91 -15.85 0.05
C GLY A 142 12.11 -14.90 0.08
N GLY A 143 12.45 -14.34 1.25
CA GLY A 143 13.61 -13.46 1.41
C GLY A 143 13.38 -12.31 2.39
N ALA A 144 14.22 -11.27 2.26
CA ALA A 144 14.14 -10.09 3.11
C ALA A 144 13.01 -9.16 2.62
N VAL A 145 12.16 -8.72 3.54
CA VAL A 145 11.10 -7.75 3.24
C VAL A 145 11.66 -6.35 3.33
N ARG A 146 11.66 -5.62 2.22
CA ARG A 146 11.99 -4.21 2.16
C ARG A 146 10.87 -3.41 2.83
N ARG A 147 11.23 -2.71 3.90
CA ARG A 147 10.27 -1.93 4.71
C ARG A 147 9.59 -0.79 3.96
N ALA A 148 10.17 -0.31 2.87
CA ALA A 148 9.67 0.84 2.10
C ALA A 148 8.32 0.58 1.39
N ASP A 149 8.10 -0.64 0.93
CA ASP A 149 6.97 -0.98 0.05
C ASP A 149 6.50 -2.44 0.19
N GLY A 150 7.04 -3.21 1.12
CA GLY A 150 6.66 -4.60 1.33
C GLY A 150 7.19 -5.56 0.25
N ALA A 151 8.14 -5.11 -0.58
CA ALA A 151 8.82 -5.95 -1.55
C ALA A 151 9.69 -7.02 -0.89
N VAL A 152 9.59 -8.27 -1.33
CA VAL A 152 10.58 -9.31 -0.99
C VAL A 152 11.75 -9.21 -1.98
N VAL A 153 12.96 -9.04 -1.43
CA VAL A 153 14.18 -8.81 -2.20
C VAL A 153 15.31 -9.76 -1.77
N GLY A 154 16.35 -9.81 -2.58
CA GLY A 154 17.56 -10.62 -2.35
C GLY A 154 17.61 -11.86 -3.23
N SER A 155 18.73 -12.58 -3.13
CA SER A 155 19.03 -13.74 -3.99
C SER A 155 18.00 -14.85 -3.89
N THR A 156 17.45 -15.11 -2.71
CA THR A 156 16.38 -16.11 -2.50
C THR A 156 15.13 -15.79 -3.32
N ALA A 157 14.73 -14.52 -3.40
CA ALA A 157 13.58 -14.11 -4.18
C ALA A 157 13.84 -14.33 -5.68
N THR A 158 15.01 -13.92 -6.17
CA THR A 158 15.41 -14.11 -7.57
C THR A 158 15.48 -15.59 -7.95
N GLN A 159 16.03 -16.45 -7.08
CA GLN A 159 16.11 -17.89 -7.30
C GLN A 159 14.75 -18.56 -7.35
N LEU A 160 13.80 -18.15 -6.50
CA LEU A 160 12.45 -18.68 -6.54
C LEU A 160 11.76 -18.28 -7.84
N ILE A 161 11.82 -17.00 -8.23
CA ILE A 161 11.22 -16.51 -9.47
C ILE A 161 11.79 -17.27 -10.68
N GLY A 162 13.10 -17.53 -10.70
CA GLY A 162 13.76 -18.27 -11.78
C GLY A 162 13.35 -19.74 -11.92
N GLN A 163 12.60 -20.31 -10.96
CA GLN A 163 12.09 -21.69 -11.05
C GLN A 163 10.76 -21.80 -11.82
N PHE A 164 10.12 -20.66 -12.12
CA PHE A 164 8.81 -20.65 -12.79
C PHE A 164 8.93 -20.21 -14.24
N LYS A 165 8.11 -20.83 -15.09
CA LYS A 165 7.73 -20.30 -16.41
C LYS A 165 6.28 -19.89 -16.32
N VAL A 166 6.01 -18.59 -16.47
CA VAL A 166 4.66 -18.02 -16.41
C VAL A 166 4.18 -17.66 -17.80
N ASP A 167 2.86 -17.68 -17.99
CA ASP A 167 2.23 -17.27 -19.25
C ASP A 167 2.29 -15.75 -19.42
N TYR A 168 2.11 -15.00 -18.32
CA TYR A 168 2.10 -13.53 -18.33
C TYR A 168 2.98 -12.93 -17.22
N ALA A 169 3.46 -11.72 -17.45
CA ALA A 169 4.19 -10.95 -16.43
C ALA A 169 3.66 -9.51 -16.37
N ILE A 170 3.23 -9.10 -15.19
CA ILE A 170 2.81 -7.73 -14.87
C ILE A 170 3.98 -7.02 -14.22
N ILE A 171 4.66 -6.17 -14.99
CA ILE A 171 5.87 -5.47 -14.58
C ILE A 171 5.59 -3.96 -14.55
N GLY A 172 5.83 -3.32 -13.41
CA GLY A 172 5.85 -1.86 -13.30
C GLY A 172 7.13 -1.26 -13.90
N ALA A 173 7.02 -0.05 -14.43
CA ALA A 173 8.14 0.76 -14.93
C ALA A 173 8.68 1.70 -13.84
#